data_AF-A0A1Z8X6C9-F1
#
_entry.id   AF-A0A1Z8X6C9-F1
#
_cell.length_a   1.000
_cell.length_b   1.000
_cell.length_c   1.000
_cell.angle_alpha   90.00
_cell.angle_beta   90.00
_cell.angle_gamma   90.00
#
_symmetry.space_group_name_H-M   'P 1'
#
loop_
_entity.id
_entity.type
_entity.pdbx_description
1 polymer ?
#
loop_
_entity_poly.entity_id
_entity_poly.type
_entity_poly.pdbx_seq_one_letter_code
_entity_poly.pdbx_strand_id
1 'polypeptide(L)' 'MSLRKWTSEKWVDIANRRKDGSYPPCGRSKGEKRRNYPKCLPIAKVRSMSASQRAAAVSRKKKAERRTRKGKKPNYAKT' A
#
# COMPACT_ATOMS: atom_id res chain seq x y z
N MET A 1 -17.79 9.58 4.02
CA MET A 1 -17.43 8.40 3.19
C MET A 1 -18.38 7.28 3.55
N SER A 2 -19.09 6.68 2.59
CA SER A 2 -19.91 5.49 2.86
C SER A 2 -19.08 4.21 2.71
N LEU A 3 -19.43 3.16 3.44
CA LEU A 3 -18.81 1.83 3.30
C LEU A 3 -18.90 1.32 1.85
N ARG A 4 -20.04 1.56 1.17
CA ARG A 4 -20.23 1.21 -0.25
C ARG A 4 -19.22 1.89 -1.17
N LYS A 5 -18.88 3.15 -0.90
CA LYS A 5 -17.85 3.86 -1.66
C LYS A 5 -16.47 3.24 -1.41
N TRP A 6 -16.15 2.93 -0.15
CA TRP A 6 -14.85 2.35 0.20
C TRP A 6 -14.62 0.95 -0.41
N THR A 7 -15.65 0.09 -0.43
CA THR A 7 -15.56 -1.27 -1.00
C THR A 7 -15.57 -1.29 -2.53
N SER A 8 -16.17 -0.30 -3.18
CA SER A 8 -16.17 -0.19 -4.65
C SER A 8 -14.90 0.46 -5.21
N GLU A 9 -14.08 1.08 -4.37
CA GLU A 9 -12.80 1.65 -4.80
C GLU A 9 -11.83 0.56 -5.26
N LYS A 10 -11.12 0.81 -6.37
CA LYS A 10 -10.04 -0.07 -6.81
C LYS A 10 -8.79 0.20 -5.97
N TRP A 11 -8.47 -0.70 -5.06
CA TRP A 11 -7.28 -0.64 -4.22
C TRP A 11 -6.07 -1.26 -4.92
N VAL A 12 -4.94 -0.56 -4.92
CA VAL A 12 -3.70 -0.99 -5.57
C VAL A 12 -2.53 -0.99 -4.60
N ASP A 13 -1.52 -1.82 -4.87
CA ASP A 13 -0.29 -1.90 -4.09
C ASP A 13 0.82 -1.06 -4.72
N ILE A 14 1.08 0.11 -4.14
CA ILE A 14 2.08 1.05 -4.67
C ILE A 14 3.54 0.64 -4.40
N ALA A 15 3.76 -0.34 -3.52
CA ALA A 15 5.10 -0.80 -3.16
C ALA A 15 5.67 -1.81 -4.18
N ASN A 16 4.81 -2.40 -5.01
CA ASN A 16 5.19 -3.42 -6.00
C ASN A 16 4.83 -2.97 -7.42
N ARG A 17 5.31 -1.78 -7.81
CA ARG A 17 5.14 -1.26 -9.17
C ARG A 17 5.73 -2.24 -10.19
N ARG A 18 4.97 -2.53 -11.23
CA ARG A 18 5.37 -3.40 -12.35
C ARG A 18 6.26 -2.65 -13.34
N LYS A 19 6.90 -3.39 -14.25
CA LYS A 19 7.82 -2.82 -15.26
C LYS A 19 7.12 -1.88 -16.25
N ASP A 20 5.86 -2.17 -16.57
CA ASP A 20 4.95 -1.33 -17.38
C ASP A 20 4.50 -0.05 -16.64
N GLY A 21 4.94 0.16 -15.40
CA GLY A 21 4.58 1.30 -14.58
C GLY A 21 3.25 1.16 -13.85
N SER A 22 2.47 0.09 -14.09
CA SER A 22 1.19 -0.17 -13.43
C SER A 22 1.38 -0.71 -12.01
N TYR A 23 0.30 -0.67 -11.22
CA TYR A 23 0.28 -1.19 -9.85
C TYR A 23 -0.62 -2.44 -9.80
N PRO A 24 -0.15 -3.54 -9.18
CA PRO A 24 -1.00 -4.72 -8.98
C PRO A 24 -2.14 -4.38 -7.99
N PRO A 25 -3.23 -5.17 -8.02
CA PRO A 25 -4.27 -5.03 -7.01
C PRO A 25 -3.71 -5.17 -5.59
N CYS A 26 -4.30 -4.41 -4.67
CA CYS A 26 -4.03 -4.56 -3.24
C CYS A 26 -4.55 -5.91 -2.76
N GLY A 27 -3.81 -6.53 -1.85
CA GLY A 27 -4.05 -7.91 -1.43
C GLY A 27 -3.13 -8.87 -2.17
N ARG A 28 -3.00 -10.07 -1.60
CA ARG A 28 -2.18 -11.15 -2.14
C ARG A 28 -2.99 -12.43 -2.11
N SER A 29 -2.89 -13.23 -3.17
CA SER A 29 -3.41 -14.59 -3.11
C SER A 29 -2.56 -15.43 -2.16
N LYS A 30 -3.13 -16.54 -1.68
CA LYS A 30 -2.43 -17.45 -0.76
C LYS A 30 -1.16 -17.97 -1.43
N GLY A 31 -0.01 -17.77 -0.78
CA GLY A 31 1.30 -18.18 -1.30
C GLY A 31 1.99 -17.18 -2.24
N GLU A 32 1.34 -16.07 -2.60
CA GLU A 32 1.94 -15.06 -3.48
C GLU A 32 3.10 -14.33 -2.80
N LYS A 33 4.31 -14.51 -3.35
CA LYS A 33 5.52 -13.82 -2.91
C LYS A 33 5.71 -12.55 -3.74
N ARG A 34 5.78 -11.40 -3.05
CA ARG A 34 6.16 -10.10 -3.62
C ARG A 34 7.44 -9.61 -2.95
N ARG A 35 8.27 -8.90 -3.72
CA ARG A 35 9.56 -8.38 -3.24
C ARG A 35 9.39 -7.40 -2.07
N ASN A 36 8.35 -6.56 -2.09
CA ASN A 36 8.11 -5.56 -1.05
C ASN A 36 6.84 -5.84 -0.24
N TYR A 37 6.85 -5.41 1.02
CA TYR A 37 5.63 -5.32 1.83
C TYR A 37 4.64 -4.35 1.17
N PRO A 38 3.37 -4.75 1.01
CA PRO A 38 2.40 -3.98 0.27
C PRO A 38 2.05 -2.68 1.00
N LYS A 39 1.83 -1.62 0.23
CA LYS A 39 1.20 -0.38 0.71
C LYS A 39 -0.02 -0.11 -0.15
N CYS A 40 -1.18 -0.38 0.44
CA CYS A 40 -2.46 -0.28 -0.25
C CYS A 40 -3.04 1.13 -0.19
N LEU A 41 -3.46 1.64 -1.34
CA LEU A 41 -4.22 2.88 -1.48
C LEU A 41 -5.26 2.73 -2.60
N PRO A 42 -6.37 3.49 -2.56
CA PRO A 42 -7.29 3.54 -3.68
C PRO A 42 -6.65 4.25 -4.87
N ILE A 43 -6.88 3.74 -6.08
CA ILE A 43 -6.23 4.22 -7.30
C ILE A 43 -6.45 5.72 -7.53
N ALA A 44 -7.62 6.25 -7.14
CA ALA A 44 -7.92 7.68 -7.20
C ALA A 44 -6.94 8.52 -6.35
N LYS A 45 -6.59 8.03 -5.16
CA LYS A 45 -5.57 8.67 -4.31
C LYS A 45 -4.17 8.53 -4.91
N VAL A 46 -3.85 7.38 -5.50
CA VAL A 46 -2.53 7.16 -6.14
C VAL A 46 -2.31 8.09 -7.34
N ARG A 47 -3.36 8.34 -8.12
CA ARG A 47 -3.35 9.26 -9.28
C ARG A 47 -3.15 10.72 -8.87
N SER A 48 -3.69 11.12 -7.72
CA SER A 48 -3.49 12.48 -7.18
C SER A 48 -2.15 12.68 -6.47
N MET A 49 -1.39 11.61 -6.22
CA MET A 49 -0.07 11.71 -5.60
C MET A 49 1.02 11.96 -6.66
N SER A 50 2.07 12.69 -6.28
CA SER A 50 3.31 12.77 -7.04
C SER A 50 4.16 11.49 -6.87
N ALA A 51 5.18 11.31 -7.72
CA ALA A 51 6.11 10.19 -7.58
C ALA A 51 6.86 10.21 -6.24
N SER A 52 7.28 11.39 -5.78
CA SER A 52 7.96 11.56 -4.49
C SER A 52 7.03 11.25 -3.32
N GLN A 53 5.76 11.66 -3.37
CA GLN A 53 4.76 11.32 -2.35
C GLN A 53 4.53 9.81 -2.27
N ARG A 54 4.42 9.12 -3.41
CA ARG A 54 4.27 7.65 -3.44
C ARG A 54 5.49 6.96 -2.83
N ALA A 55 6.70 7.39 -3.22
CA ALA A 55 7.94 6.85 -2.66
C ALA A 55 8.04 7.07 -1.14
N ALA A 56 7.69 8.27 -0.67
CA ALA A 56 7.67 8.60 0.75
C ALA A 56 6.68 7.75 1.54
N ALA A 57 5.47 7.50 1.00
CA ALA A 57 4.47 6.63 1.64
C ALA A 57 4.96 5.17 1.78
N VAL A 58 5.65 4.65 0.76
CA VAL A 58 6.28 3.31 0.82
C VAL A 58 7.41 3.29 1.84
N SER A 59 8.27 4.31 1.85
CA SER A 59 9.37 4.43 2.80
C SER A 59 8.89 4.48 4.25
N ARG A 60 7.86 5.31 4.54
CA ARG A 60 7.22 5.38 5.87
C ARG A 60 6.69 4.02 6.31
N LYS A 61 6.02 3.29 5.42
CA LYS A 61 5.50 1.94 5.72
C LYS A 61 6.63 0.96 6.02
N LYS A 62 7.69 0.94 5.19
CA LYS A 62 8.87 0.09 5.43
C LYS A 62 9.52 0.40 6.77
N LYS A 63 9.70 1.68 7.11
CA LYS A 63 10.25 2.11 8.40
C LYS A 63 9.38 1.68 9.58
N ALA A 64 8.06 1.75 9.43
CA ALA A 64 7.13 1.28 10.46
C ALA A 64 7.18 -0.25 10.64
N GLU A 65 7.20 -1.03 9.56
CA GLU A 65 7.28 -2.51 9.65
C GLU A 65 8.63 -3.01 10.18
N ARG A 66 9.72 -2.24 10.05
CA ARG A 66 11.02 -2.58 10.65
C ARG A 66 11.01 -2.55 12.18
N ARG A 67 10.05 -1.88 12.81
CA ARG A 67 9.95 -1.80 14.28
C ARG A 67 9.32 -3.08 14.83
N THR A 68 9.81 -3.56 15.98
CA THR A 68 9.17 -4.67 16.70
C THR A 68 7.74 -4.30 17.08
N ARG A 69 6.78 -5.16 16.73
CA ARG A 69 5.38 -5.00 17.11
C ARG A 69 5.23 -5.18 18.62
N LYS A 70 4.59 -4.24 19.29
CA LYS A 70 4.28 -4.34 20.73
C LYS A 70 2.91 -5.00 20.91
N GLY A 71 2.83 -6.07 21.70
CA GLY A 71 1.56 -6.70 22.10
C GLY A 71 0.68 -7.15 20.93
N LYS A 72 1.27 -7.76 19.89
CA LYS A 72 0.58 -8.20 18.65
C LYS A 72 -0.13 -7.08 17.86
N LYS A 73 0.08 -5.80 18.20
CA LYS A 73 -0.52 -4.67 17.49
C LYS A 73 0.21 -4.37 16.16
N PRO A 74 -0.50 -4.01 15.08
CA PRO A 74 0.12 -3.58 13.83
C PRO A 74 0.91 -2.27 14.00
N ASN A 75 1.98 -2.11 13.24
CA ASN A 75 2.69 -0.83 13.14
C ASN A 75 1.97 0.07 12.13
N TYR A 76 1.47 1.21 12.59
CA TYR A 76 0.77 2.17 11.74
C TYR A 76 1.75 3.15 11.07
N ALA A 77 1.52 3.43 9.79
CA ALA A 77 2.22 4.46 9.03
C ALA A 77 1.20 5.30 8.27
N LYS A 78 1.15 6.61 8.56
CA LYS A 78 0.31 7.55 7.81
C LYS A 78 0.76 7.62 6.34
N THR A 79 -0.22 7.57 5.45
CA THR A 79 -0.06 7.75 4.00
C THR A 79 0.29 9.17 3.66
#